data_AF-A0A1I4CAW2-F1
#
_entry.id   AF-A0A1I4CAW2-F1
#
_cell.length_a   1.000
_cell.length_b   1.000
_cell.length_c   1.000
_cell.angle_alpha   90.00
_cell.angle_beta   90.00
_cell.angle_gamma   90.00
#
_symmetry.space_group_name_H-M   'P 1'
#
loop_
_entity.id
_entity.type
_entity.pdbx_description
1 polymer ?
#
loop_
_entity_poly.entity_id
_entity_poly.type
_entity_poly.pdbx_seq_one_letter_code
_entity_poly.pdbx_strand_id
1 'polypeptide(L)'
;MADKTEKQDMAWRAIGGLVGLATAWGARKVIGFAWEKTTGRKPPADNESLDISLGEAIGYAVVMGVGMQVAQIVVARTAKKRYNAWKAVKNTAKEVAS
;
A
#
# COMPACT_ATOMS: atom_id res chain seq x y z
N MET A 1 24.16 -23.93 -15.51
CA MET A 1 23.95 -22.53 -15.07
C MET A 1 22.47 -22.14 -14.99
N ALA A 2 21.58 -22.66 -15.85
CA ALA A 2 20.15 -22.31 -15.87
C ALA A 2 19.36 -22.69 -14.59
N ASP A 3 19.64 -23.85 -13.99
CA ASP A 3 18.94 -24.37 -12.80
C ASP A 3 19.05 -23.45 -11.56
N LYS A 4 20.21 -22.80 -11.38
CA LYS A 4 20.47 -21.93 -10.23
C LYS A 4 19.70 -20.61 -10.33
N THR A 5 19.56 -20.07 -11.54
CA THR A 5 18.79 -18.85 -11.81
C THR A 5 17.30 -19.11 -11.60
N GLU A 6 16.77 -20.23 -12.09
CA GLU A 6 15.35 -20.57 -11.94
C GLU A 6 14.95 -20.77 -10.47
N LYS A 7 15.79 -21.45 -9.68
CA LYS A 7 15.59 -21.58 -8.23
C LYS A 7 15.66 -20.23 -7.51
N GLN A 8 16.58 -19.36 -7.91
CA GLN A 8 16.70 -18.02 -7.37
C GLN A 8 15.47 -17.17 -7.69
N ASP A 9 14.98 -17.23 -8.93
CA ASP A 9 13.79 -16.49 -9.35
C ASP A 9 12.53 -16.98 -8.62
N MET A 10 12.40 -18.30 -8.43
CA MET A 10 11.33 -18.88 -7.64
C MET A 10 11.40 -18.45 -6.16
N ALA A 11 12.60 -18.41 -5.57
CA ALA A 11 12.80 -17.91 -4.21
C ALA A 11 12.39 -16.43 -4.09
N TRP A 12 12.77 -15.59 -5.06
CA TRP A 12 12.35 -14.19 -5.08
C TRP A 12 10.84 -14.02 -5.26
N ARG A 13 10.20 -14.86 -6.07
CA ARG A 13 8.74 -14.86 -6.21
C ARG A 13 8.05 -15.26 -4.91
N ALA A 14 8.56 -16.25 -4.19
CA ALA A 14 8.04 -16.65 -2.89
C ALA A 14 8.17 -15.53 -1.85
N ILE A 15 9.33 -14.88 -1.79
CA ILE A 15 9.55 -13.71 -0.91
C ILE A 15 8.61 -12.58 -1.29
N GLY A 16 8.50 -12.25 -2.59
CA GLY A 16 7.58 -11.22 -3.08
C GLY A 16 6.13 -11.53 -2.70
N GLY A 17 5.71 -12.78 -2.81
CA GLY A 17 4.40 -13.26 -2.36
C GLY A 17 4.18 -13.06 -0.86
N LEU A 18 5.13 -13.49 -0.02
CA LEU A 18 5.04 -13.33 1.44
C LEU A 18 5.00 -11.86 1.85
N VAL A 19 5.83 -11.01 1.25
CA VAL A 19 5.82 -9.56 1.47
C VAL A 19 4.48 -8.97 1.07
N GLY A 20 3.92 -9.39 -0.07
CA GLY A 20 2.59 -8.97 -0.53
C GLY A 20 1.50 -9.33 0.48
N LEU A 21 1.50 -10.57 1.00
CA LEU A 21 0.55 -11.02 2.02
C LEU A 21 0.67 -10.22 3.32
N ALA A 22 1.89 -10.04 3.82
CA ALA A 22 2.14 -9.24 5.02
C ALA A 22 1.68 -7.79 4.84
N THR A 23 1.92 -7.21 3.67
CA THR A 23 1.48 -5.85 3.30
C THR A 23 -0.04 -5.77 3.28
N ALA A 24 -0.73 -6.75 2.68
CA ALA A 24 -2.19 -6.79 2.63
C ALA A 24 -2.81 -6.91 4.04
N TRP A 25 -2.25 -7.78 4.88
CA TRP A 25 -2.68 -7.94 6.27
C TRP A 25 -2.50 -6.65 7.08
N GLY A 26 -1.32 -6.02 6.96
CA GLY A 26 -1.04 -4.73 7.59
C GLY A 26 -1.99 -3.63 7.13
N ALA A 27 -2.22 -3.53 5.82
CA ALA A 27 -3.15 -2.56 5.24
C ALA A 27 -4.57 -2.72 5.82
N ARG A 28 -5.08 -3.95 5.92
CA ARG A 28 -6.41 -4.21 6.49
C ARG A 28 -6.53 -3.73 7.94
N LYS A 29 -5.48 -3.94 8.76
CA LYS A 29 -5.43 -3.44 10.14
C LYS A 29 -5.39 -1.91 10.22
N VAL A 30 -4.56 -1.28 9.39
CA VAL A 30 -4.44 0.18 9.35
C VAL A 30 -5.76 0.83 8.92
N ILE A 31 -6.39 0.32 7.86
CA ILE A 31 -7.69 0.82 7.38
C ILE A 31 -8.75 0.67 8.48
N GLY A 32 -8.85 -0.52 9.10
CA GLY A 32 -9.81 -0.75 10.17
C GLY A 32 -9.61 0.18 11.38
N PHE A 33 -8.36 0.37 11.81
CA PHE A 33 -8.03 1.27 12.90
C PHE A 33 -8.32 2.74 12.56
N ALA A 34 -7.94 3.18 11.35
CA ALA A 34 -8.23 4.52 10.88
C ALA A 34 -9.74 4.78 10.85
N TRP A 35 -10.53 3.79 10.41
CA TRP A 35 -11.99 3.88 10.36
C TRP A 35 -12.61 3.98 11.75
N GLU A 36 -12.25 3.07 12.66
CA GLU A 36 -12.74 3.08 14.04
C GLU A 36 -12.37 4.40 14.74
N LYS A 37 -11.18 4.94 14.46
CA LYS A 37 -10.74 6.20 15.04
C LYS A 37 -11.50 7.42 14.51
N THR A 38 -11.85 7.45 13.22
CA THR A 38 -12.52 8.61 12.62
C THR A 38 -14.04 8.58 12.74
N THR A 39 -14.65 7.40 12.63
CA THR A 39 -16.12 7.24 12.68
C THR A 39 -16.63 6.68 14.00
N GLY A 40 -15.76 6.16 14.88
CA GLY A 40 -16.16 5.57 16.16
C GLY A 40 -16.91 4.25 16.05
N ARG A 41 -16.97 3.65 14.85
CA ARG A 41 -17.72 2.42 14.55
C ARG A 41 -16.81 1.38 13.91
N LYS A 42 -17.19 0.11 14.02
CA LYS A 42 -16.49 -0.97 13.30
C LYS A 42 -16.60 -0.72 11.78
N PRO A 43 -15.52 -0.96 11.01
CA PRO A 43 -15.56 -0.79 9.56
C PRO A 43 -16.68 -1.63 8.95
N PRO A 44 -17.49 -1.05 8.03
CA PRO A 44 -18.54 -1.76 7.31
C PRO A 44 -17.86 -2.76 6.37
N ALA A 45 -17.57 -3.94 6.90
CA ALA A 45 -17.01 -5.06 6.16
C ALA A 45 -18.04 -6.16 5.93
N ASP A 46 -19.25 -6.02 6.48
CA ASP A 46 -20.40 -6.87 6.18
C ASP A 46 -21.23 -6.23 5.06
N ASN A 47 -20.84 -6.55 3.82
CA ASN A 47 -21.58 -6.19 2.61
C ASN A 47 -22.97 -6.85 2.55
N GLU A 48 -23.23 -7.86 3.40
CA GLU A 48 -24.47 -8.63 3.47
C GLU A 48 -25.40 -8.23 4.63
N SER A 49 -24.98 -7.28 5.48
CA SER A 49 -25.86 -6.79 6.54
C SER A 49 -26.84 -5.76 5.97
N LEU A 50 -28.14 -6.09 6.01
CA LEU A 50 -29.26 -5.21 5.63
C LEU A 50 -29.39 -3.97 6.54
N ASP A 51 -28.53 -3.83 7.55
CA ASP A 51 -28.48 -2.72 8.51
C ASP A 51 -27.82 -1.47 7.92
N ILE A 52 -27.06 -1.60 6.82
CA ILE A 52 -26.45 -0.47 6.12
C ILE A 52 -27.44 0.09 5.09
N SER A 53 -27.92 1.32 5.31
CA SER A 53 -28.75 2.02 4.34
C SER A 53 -28.01 2.24 3.01
N LEU A 54 -28.73 2.24 1.87
CA LEU A 54 -28.13 2.46 0.54
C LEU A 54 -27.35 3.79 0.47
N GLY A 55 -27.83 4.84 1.14
CA GLY A 55 -27.14 6.13 1.22
C GLY A 55 -25.82 6.05 1.99
N GLU A 56 -25.77 5.26 3.05
CA GLU A 56 -24.55 5.02 3.83
C GLU A 56 -23.52 4.20 3.04
N ALA A 57 -23.97 3.17 2.32
CA ALA A 57 -23.11 2.38 1.43
C ALA A 57 -22.49 3.22 0.31
N ILE A 58 -23.28 4.09 -0.33
CA ILE A 58 -22.80 5.02 -1.37
C ILE A 58 -21.82 6.03 -0.75
N GLY A 59 -22.14 6.59 0.41
CA GLY A 59 -21.24 7.50 1.14
C GLY A 59 -19.88 6.84 1.43
N TYR A 60 -19.90 5.61 1.93
CA TYR A 60 -18.69 4.82 2.16
C TYR A 60 -17.90 4.58 0.86
N ALA A 61 -18.57 4.16 -0.21
CA ALA A 61 -17.93 3.90 -1.50
C ALA A 61 -17.26 5.15 -2.09
N VAL A 62 -17.90 6.32 -1.98
CA VAL A 62 -17.31 7.60 -2.43
C VAL A 62 -16.09 7.96 -1.58
N VAL A 63 -16.19 7.86 -0.25
CA VAL A 63 -15.07 8.16 0.65
C VAL A 63 -13.89 7.23 0.38
N MET A 64 -14.14 5.93 0.23
CA MET A 64 -13.09 4.95 -0.07
C MET A 64 -12.53 5.13 -1.49
N GLY A 65 -13.38 5.40 -2.47
CA GLY A 65 -12.97 5.64 -3.85
C GLY A 65 -12.06 6.87 -3.97
N VAL A 66 -12.50 8.02 -3.45
CA VAL A 66 -11.71 9.26 -3.46
C VAL A 66 -10.48 9.12 -2.57
N GLY A 67 -10.63 8.56 -1.38
CA GLY A 67 -9.55 8.35 -0.42
C GLY A 67 -8.43 7.50 -0.99
N MET A 68 -8.75 6.42 -1.71
CA MET A 68 -7.76 5.56 -2.35
C MET A 68 -6.96 6.31 -3.42
N GLN A 69 -7.61 7.16 -4.22
CA GLN A 69 -6.89 7.88 -5.28
C GLN A 69 -5.99 8.97 -4.70
N VAL A 70 -6.44 9.67 -3.65
CA VAL A 70 -5.59 10.60 -2.91
C VAL A 70 -4.39 9.87 -2.31
N ALA A 71 -4.61 8.71 -1.69
CA ALA A 71 -3.53 7.89 -1.13
C ALA A 71 -2.50 7.49 -2.20
N GLN A 72 -2.94 7.03 -3.38
CA GLN A 72 -2.04 6.71 -4.50
C GLN A 72 -1.19 7.91 -4.92
N ILE A 73 -1.77 9.11 -5.02
CA ILE A 73 -1.03 10.32 -5.37
C ILE A 73 0.03 10.64 -4.30
N VAL A 74 -0.33 10.58 -3.02
CA VAL A 74 0.59 10.85 -1.91
C VAL A 74 1.74 9.84 -1.89
N VAL A 75 1.43 8.55 -2.07
CA VAL A 75 2.42 7.48 -2.14
C VAL A 75 3.37 7.71 -3.32
N ALA A 76 2.84 7.98 -4.52
CA ALA A 76 3.66 8.21 -5.71
C ALA A 76 4.58 9.42 -5.55
N ARG A 77 4.06 10.52 -5.00
CA ARG A 77 4.86 11.73 -4.72
C ARG A 77 5.97 11.46 -3.72
N THR A 78 5.66 10.74 -2.64
CA THR A 78 6.62 10.40 -1.58
C THR A 78 7.70 9.47 -2.10
N ALA A 79 7.33 8.43 -2.85
CA ALA A 79 8.25 7.51 -3.50
C ALA A 79 9.21 8.26 -4.44
N LYS A 80 8.68 9.14 -5.30
CA LYS A 80 9.49 9.95 -6.22
C LYS A 80 10.45 10.87 -5.47
N LYS A 81 9.98 11.57 -4.42
CA LYS A 81 10.83 12.43 -3.58
C LYS A 81 11.97 11.64 -2.94
N ARG A 82 11.67 10.46 -2.37
CA ARG A 82 12.67 9.64 -1.69
C ARG A 82 13.70 9.05 -2.65
N TYR A 83 13.25 8.61 -3.83
CA TYR A 83 14.11 8.12 -4.90
C TYR A 83 15.06 9.21 -5.41
N ASN A 84 14.53 10.41 -5.67
CA ASN A 84 15.34 11.55 -6.11
C ASN A 84 16.39 11.94 -5.05
N ALA A 85 16.01 11.95 -3.76
CA ALA A 85 16.95 12.22 -2.68
C ALA A 85 18.09 11.20 -2.63
N TRP A 86 17.78 9.91 -2.82
CA TRP A 86 18.82 8.87 -2.88
C TRP A 86 19.74 9.03 -4.11
N LYS A 87 19.18 9.35 -5.28
CA LYS A 87 19.97 9.65 -6.48
C LYS A 87 20.91 10.83 -6.28
N ALA A 88 20.43 11.90 -5.66
CA ALA A 88 21.24 13.09 -5.37
C ALA A 88 22.47 12.71 -4.52
N VAL A 89 22.25 11.99 -3.42
CA VAL A 89 23.33 11.50 -2.55
C VAL A 89 24.33 10.63 -3.32
N LYS A 90 23.84 9.71 -4.16
CA LYS A 90 24.70 8.83 -4.96
C LYS A 90 25.55 9.60 -5.98
N ASN A 91 24.97 10.59 -6.64
CA ASN A 91 25.67 11.39 -7.64
C ASN A 91 26.76 12.25 -6.99
N THR A 92 26.45 12.89 -5.86
CA THR A 92 27.44 13.66 -5.08
C THR A 92 28.58 12.77 -4.60
N ALA A 93 28.28 11.57 -4.08
CA ALA A 93 29.32 10.63 -3.66
C ALA A 93 30.22 10.17 -4.81
N LYS A 94 29.67 10.06 -6.03
CA LYS A 94 30.44 9.70 -7.23
C LYS A 94 31.36 10.84 -7.68
N GLU A 95 30.90 12.08 -7.60
CA GLU A 95 31.65 13.28 -7.98
C GLU A 95 32.83 13.56 -7.03
N VAL A 96 32.66 13.29 -5.74
CA VAL A 96 33.75 13.40 -4.74
C VAL A 96 34.81 12.30 -4.90
N ALA A 97 34.45 11.17 -5.51
CA ALA A 97 35.34 10.02 -5.69
C ALA A 97 36.07 10.00 -7.04
N SER A 98 35.80 10.96 -7.94
CA SER A 98 36.45 11.13 -9.24
C SER A 98 37.42 12.30 -9.23
#